data_AF-A0A382G5T5-F1
#
_entry.id   AF-A0A382G5T5-F1
#
_cell.length_a   1.000
_cell.length_b   1.000
_cell.length_c   1.000
_cell.angle_alpha   90.00
_cell.angle_beta   90.00
_cell.angle_gamma   90.00
#
_symmetry.space_group_name_H-M   'P 1'
#
loop_
_entity.id
_entity.type
_entity.pdbx_description
1 polymer ?
#
loop_
_entity_poly.entity_id
_entity_poly.type
_entity_poly.pdbx_seq_one_letter_code
_entity_poly.pdbx_strand_id
1 'polypeptide(L)'
;MKKTITILTACFMAVAFVAPAVAADKKKKKAPTAVKVPKGIELTADQKTKLDALNKEFGPKLAECRKKAASIITADQKKARAEATKKAKAD
;
A
#
# COMPACT_ATOMS: atom_id res chain seq x y z
N MET A 1 -18.78 -1.28 -46.80
CA MET A 1 -17.86 -0.30 -46.18
C MET A 1 -18.52 0.53 -45.08
N LYS A 2 -19.67 1.17 -45.31
CA LYS A 2 -20.32 1.99 -44.24
C LYS A 2 -20.71 1.19 -42.99
N LYS A 3 -21.31 0.00 -43.16
CA LYS A 3 -21.77 -0.84 -42.02
C LYS A 3 -20.62 -1.43 -41.18
N THR A 4 -19.50 -1.78 -41.81
CA THR A 4 -18.31 -2.30 -41.12
C THR A 4 -17.58 -1.19 -40.35
N ILE A 5 -17.55 0.03 -40.88
CA ILE A 5 -17.01 1.21 -40.19
C ILE A 5 -17.89 1.56 -38.98
N THR A 6 -19.22 1.51 -39.10
CA THR A 6 -20.13 1.80 -37.98
C THR A 6 -19.99 0.80 -36.82
N ILE A 7 -19.81 -0.50 -37.11
CA ILE A 7 -19.65 -1.53 -36.09
C ILE A 7 -18.30 -1.39 -35.36
N LEU A 8 -17.23 -1.07 -36.10
CA LEU A 8 -15.90 -0.88 -35.52
C LEU A 8 -15.84 0.35 -34.60
N THR A 9 -16.50 1.45 -34.99
CA THR A 9 -16.59 2.67 -34.17
C THR A 9 -17.46 2.47 -32.92
N ALA A 10 -18.53 1.66 -33.00
CA ALA A 10 -19.36 1.32 -31.84
C ALA A 10 -18.61 0.43 -30.83
N CYS A 11 -17.81 -0.53 -31.29
CA CYS A 11 -16.94 -1.34 -30.41
C CYS A 11 -15.84 -0.50 -29.75
N PHE A 12 -15.26 0.48 -30.46
CA PHE A 12 -14.21 1.34 -29.89
C PHE A 12 -14.75 2.29 -28.81
N MET A 13 -15.98 2.79 -28.96
CA MET A 13 -16.65 3.62 -27.95
C MET A 13 -17.05 2.84 -26.69
N ALA A 14 -17.44 1.57 -26.82
CA ALA A 14 -17.78 0.72 -25.67
C ALA A 14 -16.56 0.41 -24.79
N VAL A 15 -15.36 0.30 -25.37
CA VAL A 15 -14.12 0.03 -24.61
C VAL A 15 -13.63 1.26 -23.83
N ALA A 16 -13.92 2.48 -24.31
CA ALA A 16 -13.47 3.71 -23.67
C ALA A 16 -14.19 4.03 -22.35
N PHE A 17 -15.43 3.55 -22.15
CA PHE A 17 -16.21 3.81 -20.93
C PHE A 17 -15.99 2.78 -19.80
N VAL A 18 -15.36 1.64 -20.06
CA VAL A 18 -15.10 0.60 -19.05
C VAL A 18 -13.72 0.79 -18.37
N ALA A 19 -12.83 1.58 -18.98
CA ALA A 19 -11.48 1.82 -18.48
C ALA A 19 -11.37 2.53 -17.10
N PRO A 20 -12.24 3.50 -16.72
CA PRO A 20 -12.08 4.16 -15.42
C PRO A 20 -12.37 3.24 -14.23
N ALA A 21 -13.23 2.23 -14.41
CA ALA A 21 -13.61 1.30 -13.33
C ALA A 21 -12.52 0.28 -13.00
N VAL A 22 -11.65 -0.07 -13.96
CA VAL A 22 -10.49 -0.96 -13.74
C VAL A 22 -9.22 -0.20 -13.31
N ALA A 23 -9.17 1.12 -13.52
CA ALA A 23 -8.08 1.98 -13.04
C ALA A 23 -8.25 2.42 -11.57
N ALA A 24 -9.41 2.18 -10.96
CA ALA A 24 -9.66 2.40 -9.54
C ALA A 24 -9.13 1.27 -8.64
N ASP A 25 -8.42 0.28 -9.19
CA ASP A 25 -7.50 -0.56 -8.40
C ASP A 25 -6.24 0.26 -8.07
N LYS A 26 -6.42 1.31 -7.25
CA LYS A 26 -5.32 1.92 -6.50
C LYS A 26 -4.67 0.76 -5.74
N LYS A 27 -3.58 0.19 -6.29
CA LYS A 27 -2.70 -0.83 -5.69
C LYS A 27 -3.01 -0.92 -4.21
N LYS A 28 -3.86 -1.87 -3.79
CA LYS A 28 -4.28 -2.01 -2.39
C LYS A 28 -3.00 -1.93 -1.57
N LYS A 29 -2.78 -0.80 -0.89
CA LYS A 29 -1.49 -0.52 -0.26
C LYS A 29 -1.34 -1.60 0.79
N LYS A 30 -0.44 -2.58 0.54
CA LYS A 30 -0.29 -3.75 1.42
C LYS A 30 -0.18 -3.26 2.85
N ALA A 31 -0.93 -3.89 3.75
CA ALA A 31 -0.90 -3.53 5.16
C ALA A 31 0.56 -3.51 5.65
N PRO A 32 0.95 -2.51 6.46
CA PRO A 32 2.31 -2.42 6.95
C PRO A 32 2.64 -3.67 7.76
N THR A 33 3.85 -4.19 7.60
CA THR A 33 4.37 -5.25 8.46
C THR A 33 4.44 -4.76 9.90
N ALA A 34 3.76 -5.45 10.81
CA ALA A 34 3.73 -5.13 12.23
C ALA A 34 5.01 -5.61 12.93
N VAL A 35 5.47 -6.83 12.62
CA VAL A 35 6.67 -7.43 13.19
C VAL A 35 7.69 -7.71 12.11
N LYS A 36 8.87 -7.12 12.25
CA LYS A 36 10.02 -7.32 11.35
C LYS A 36 11.09 -8.13 12.06
N VAL A 37 11.71 -9.04 11.30
CA VAL A 37 12.82 -9.85 11.76
C VAL A 37 14.13 -9.19 11.30
N PRO A 38 15.15 -9.09 12.18
CA PRO A 38 16.48 -8.65 11.79
C PRO A 38 17.03 -9.45 10.60
N LYS A 39 17.81 -8.79 9.74
CA LYS A 39 18.53 -9.48 8.67
C LYS A 39 19.57 -10.41 9.31
N GLY A 40 19.65 -11.66 8.84
CA GLY A 40 20.59 -12.67 9.35
C GLY A 40 19.99 -13.69 10.33
N ILE A 41 18.72 -13.55 10.71
CA ILE A 41 18.02 -14.58 11.48
C ILE A 41 17.22 -15.47 10.52
N GLU A 42 17.56 -16.74 10.46
CA GLU A 42 16.78 -17.74 9.75
C GLU A 42 15.65 -18.27 10.64
N LEU A 43 14.42 -18.09 10.16
CA LEU A 43 13.24 -18.63 10.82
C LEU A 43 12.88 -20.00 10.26
N THR A 44 12.44 -20.89 11.14
CA THR A 44 11.81 -22.16 10.75
C THR A 44 10.51 -21.92 9.97
N ALA A 45 10.02 -22.93 9.25
CA ALA A 45 8.77 -22.83 8.48
C ALA A 45 7.56 -22.47 9.38
N ASP A 46 7.49 -23.05 10.58
CA ASP A 46 6.43 -22.76 11.54
C ASP A 46 6.49 -21.33 12.07
N GLN A 47 7.70 -20.82 12.32
CA GLN A 47 7.91 -19.43 12.76
C GLN A 47 7.51 -18.44 11.66
N LYS A 48 7.82 -18.72 10.39
CA LYS A 48 7.38 -17.91 9.24
C LYS A 48 5.85 -17.89 9.15
N THR A 49 5.21 -19.05 9.30
CA THR A 49 3.74 -19.15 9.27
C THR A 49 3.08 -18.33 10.39
N LYS A 50 3.61 -18.42 11.62
CA LYS A 50 3.13 -17.63 12.76
C LYS A 50 3.38 -16.13 12.56
N LEU A 51 4.53 -15.75 12.02
CA LEU A 51 4.85 -14.35 11.71
C LEU A 51 3.92 -13.77 10.64
N ASP A 52 3.58 -14.55 9.62
CA ASP A 52 2.62 -14.15 8.59
C ASP A 52 1.21 -13.99 9.15
N ALA A 53 0.77 -14.89 10.03
CA ALA A 53 -0.50 -14.75 10.74
C ALA A 53 -0.52 -13.47 11.59
N LEU A 54 0.54 -13.21 12.35
CA LEU A 54 0.67 -12.02 13.18
C LEU A 54 0.64 -10.73 12.33
N ASN A 55 1.35 -10.71 11.21
CA ASN A 55 1.37 -9.56 10.31
C ASN A 55 0.02 -9.34 9.60
N LYS A 56 -0.74 -10.40 9.31
CA LYS A 56 -2.11 -10.28 8.78
C LYS A 56 -3.06 -9.70 9.82
N GLU A 57 -2.94 -10.08 11.08
CA GLU A 57 -3.80 -9.57 12.15
C GLU A 57 -3.47 -8.13 12.55
N PHE A 58 -2.18 -7.84 12.78
CA PHE A 58 -1.74 -6.58 13.37
C PHE A 58 -1.33 -5.53 12.34
N GLY A 59 -1.06 -5.91 11.09
CA GLY A 59 -0.74 -4.96 10.03
C GLY A 59 -1.86 -3.92 9.80
N PRO A 60 -3.14 -4.33 9.68
CA PRO A 60 -4.27 -3.40 9.58
C PRO A 60 -4.42 -2.51 10.82
N LYS A 61 -4.31 -3.09 12.03
CA LYS A 61 -4.37 -2.34 13.31
C LYS A 61 -3.27 -1.27 13.37
N LEU A 62 -2.05 -1.62 12.95
CA LEU A 62 -0.93 -0.68 12.89
C LEU A 62 -1.16 0.45 11.87
N ALA A 63 -1.77 0.14 10.72
CA ALA A 63 -2.13 1.17 9.74
C ALA A 63 -3.14 2.17 10.34
N GLU A 64 -4.13 1.68 11.06
CA GLU A 64 -5.12 2.52 11.74
C GLU A 64 -4.48 3.40 12.82
N CYS A 65 -3.66 2.81 13.71
CA CYS A 65 -2.94 3.56 14.73
C CYS A 65 -2.05 4.65 14.11
N ARG A 66 -1.36 4.36 13.00
CA ARG A 66 -0.54 5.35 12.29
C ARG A 66 -1.37 6.49 11.71
N LYS A 67 -2.57 6.22 11.20
CA LYS A 67 -3.49 7.26 10.73
C LYS A 67 -3.94 8.16 11.88
N LYS A 68 -4.36 7.56 13.01
CA LYS A 68 -4.75 8.30 14.23
C LYS A 68 -3.59 9.15 14.77
N ALA A 69 -2.38 8.61 14.81
CA ALA A 69 -1.21 9.39 15.20
C ALA A 69 -0.96 10.57 14.25
N ALA A 70 -1.07 10.34 12.94
CA ALA A 70 -0.83 11.37 11.93
C ALA A 70 -1.85 12.52 11.96
N SER A 71 -3.06 12.29 12.47
CA SER A 71 -4.08 13.34 12.66
C SER A 71 -3.88 14.17 13.92
N ILE A 72 -3.05 13.71 14.87
CA ILE A 72 -2.77 14.43 16.13
C ILE A 72 -1.50 15.28 16.01
N ILE A 73 -0.50 14.81 15.24
CA ILE A 73 0.82 15.43 15.16
C ILE A 73 0.81 16.67 14.24
N THR A 74 1.35 17.79 14.74
CA THR A 74 1.46 19.06 14.00
C THR A 74 2.50 18.98 12.86
N ALA A 75 2.48 19.97 11.96
CA ALA A 75 3.44 20.03 10.85
C ALA A 75 4.89 20.14 11.36
N ASP A 76 5.14 20.97 12.38
CA ASP A 76 6.47 21.17 12.95
C ASP A 76 6.99 19.92 13.63
N GLN A 77 6.13 19.19 14.36
CA GLN A 77 6.49 17.90 14.95
C GLN A 77 6.84 16.86 13.88
N LYS A 78 6.14 16.85 12.74
CA LYS A 78 6.48 15.97 11.60
C LYS A 78 7.86 16.32 11.04
N LYS A 79 8.17 17.62 10.91
CA LYS A 79 9.47 18.11 10.43
C LYS A 79 10.61 17.73 11.36
N ALA A 80 10.48 18.02 12.66
CA ALA A 80 11.46 17.66 13.68
C ALA A 80 11.74 16.16 13.70
N ARG A 81 10.69 15.32 13.60
CA ARG A 81 10.84 13.87 13.50
C ARG A 81 11.60 13.45 12.24
N ALA A 82 11.32 14.07 11.10
CA ALA A 82 11.99 13.75 9.84
C ALA A 82 13.48 14.10 9.90
N GLU A 83 13.84 15.24 10.50
CA GLU A 83 15.23 15.66 10.70
C GLU A 83 15.98 14.73 11.66
N ALA A 84 15.38 14.40 12.81
CA ALA A 84 15.97 13.44 13.74
C ALA A 84 16.18 12.06 13.10
N THR A 85 15.21 11.60 12.29
CA THR A 85 15.32 10.32 11.56
C THR A 85 16.41 10.37 10.49
N LYS A 86 16.62 11.51 9.82
CA LYS A 86 17.71 11.68 8.86
C LYS A 86 19.06 11.62 9.56
N LYS A 87 19.21 12.33 10.69
CA LYS A 87 20.44 12.33 11.49
C LYS A 87 20.80 10.91 11.96
N ALA A 88 19.84 10.20 12.55
CA ALA A 88 20.03 8.84 13.05
C ALA A 88 20.32 7.77 11.97
N LYS A 89 20.22 8.11 10.68
CA LYS A 89 20.64 7.23 9.57
C LYS A 89 22.01 7.59 9.02
N ALA A 90 22.50 8.78 9.33
CA ALA A 90 23.80 9.29 8.91
C ALA A 90 24.88 8.94 9.93
N ASP A 91 24.50 8.85 11.22
CA ASP A 91 25.27 8.19 12.28
C ASP A 91 25.27 6.66 12.09
#